data_AF-A0AAE4A0A0-F1
#
_entry.id   AF-A0AAE4A0A0-F1
#
_cell.length_a   1.000
_cell.length_b   1.000
_cell.length_c   1.000
_cell.angle_alpha   90.00
_cell.angle_beta   90.00
_cell.angle_gamma   90.00
#
_symmetry.space_group_name_H-M   'P 1'
#
loop_
_entity.id
_entity.type
_entity.pdbx_description
1 polymer ?
#
loop_
_entity_poly.entity_id
_entity_poly.type
_entity_poly.pdbx_seq_one_letter_code
_entity_poly.pdbx_strand_id
1 'polypeptide(L)'
;MRSLNTHTWAPTAFWDAARGQYGIVYSANNGADVLMVNYTSDFRTVGAQQVCFSPGFPVLDGDVVVDGSTFYLQEPRHRAAVRRPLVHRRGEQLHRYVRHANHLGRLDAYPFDPHADQLWRMVPGLASSSGVSFESVNYPGRFLRHADYEIRLDANDGTATFCADATFTRVAGLADAAWSSFRSHNVPDRYLRHLNYTLRIDPISTATERSDATFRVVS
;
A
#
# COMPACT_ATOMS: atom_id res chain seq x y z
N MET A 1 -21.36 26.47 -19.27
CA MET A 1 -21.12 25.45 -20.32
C MET A 1 -20.71 24.17 -19.65
N ARG A 2 -21.53 23.11 -19.71
CA ARG A 2 -21.11 21.75 -19.30
C ARG A 2 -20.54 21.09 -20.56
N SER A 3 -19.23 20.95 -20.64
CA SER A 3 -18.53 20.56 -21.88
C SER A 3 -18.06 19.10 -21.91
N LEU A 4 -18.41 18.30 -20.90
CA LEU A 4 -18.02 16.88 -20.81
C LEU A 4 -19.25 16.01 -20.56
N ASN A 5 -19.29 14.82 -21.15
CA ASN A 5 -20.25 13.78 -20.80
C ASN A 5 -19.92 13.25 -19.41
N THR A 6 -20.44 13.92 -18.38
CA THR A 6 -20.29 13.51 -16.98
C THR A 6 -21.40 12.51 -16.65
N HIS A 7 -21.05 11.24 -16.52
CA HIS A 7 -21.90 10.23 -15.91
C HIS A 7 -21.34 9.95 -14.52
N THR A 8 -22.06 10.39 -13.49
CA THR A 8 -21.68 10.12 -12.11
C THR A 8 -22.88 9.58 -11.37
N TRP A 9 -22.70 8.41 -10.79
CA TRP A 9 -23.57 7.86 -9.75
C TRP A 9 -22.77 7.99 -8.44
N ALA A 10 -23.41 8.51 -7.38
CA ALA A 10 -22.82 8.71 -6.04
C ALA A 10 -21.50 9.54 -5.96
N PRO A 11 -21.51 10.85 -6.24
CA PRO A 11 -20.33 11.70 -5.99
C PRO A 11 -20.00 11.75 -4.48
N THR A 12 -18.71 11.76 -4.15
CA THR A 12 -18.22 11.94 -2.78
C THR A 12 -17.75 13.37 -2.57
N ALA A 13 -18.14 13.97 -1.44
CA ALA A 13 -17.57 15.22 -0.97
C ALA A 13 -16.65 14.98 0.24
N PHE A 14 -15.50 15.65 0.28
CA PHE A 14 -14.55 15.59 1.38
C PHE A 14 -14.08 17.00 1.77
N TRP A 15 -13.60 17.16 3.01
CA TRP A 15 -13.03 18.42 3.48
C TRP A 15 -11.52 18.47 3.20
N ASP A 16 -11.07 19.51 2.49
CA ASP A 16 -9.65 19.81 2.27
C ASP A 16 -9.23 20.93 3.24
N ALA A 17 -8.64 20.54 4.36
CA ALA A 17 -8.20 21.48 5.39
C ALA A 17 -7.10 22.43 4.91
N ALA A 18 -6.26 22.02 3.93
CA ALA A 18 -5.20 22.87 3.40
C ALA A 18 -5.76 24.01 2.53
N ARG A 19 -6.91 23.77 1.88
CA ARG A 19 -7.61 24.77 1.07
C ARG A 19 -8.70 25.51 1.82
N GLY A 20 -9.15 25.00 2.97
CA GLY A 20 -10.32 25.52 3.67
C GLY A 20 -11.60 25.39 2.84
N GLN A 21 -11.70 24.34 2.02
CA GLN A 21 -12.78 24.11 1.07
C GLN A 21 -13.20 22.64 1.04
N TYR A 22 -14.42 22.37 0.59
CA TYR A 22 -14.88 21.03 0.26
C TYR A 22 -14.48 20.67 -1.18
N GLY A 23 -13.90 19.49 -1.38
CA GLY A 23 -13.70 18.89 -2.69
C GLY A 23 -14.86 17.95 -3.01
N ILE A 24 -15.45 18.09 -4.19
CA ILE A 24 -16.50 17.19 -4.72
C ILE A 24 -15.87 16.36 -5.83
N VAL A 25 -15.78 15.05 -5.65
CA VAL A 25 -15.20 14.11 -6.60
C VAL A 25 -16.28 13.36 -7.34
N TYR A 26 -16.07 13.22 -8.64
CA TYR A 26 -17.02 12.61 -9.56
C TYR A 26 -16.30 12.05 -10.77
N SER A 27 -16.84 10.98 -11.36
CA SER A 27 -16.34 10.41 -12.60
C SER A 27 -16.76 11.26 -13.80
N ALA A 28 -15.85 11.41 -14.76
CA ALA A 28 -16.07 12.14 -16.00
C ALA A 28 -15.26 11.51 -17.13
N ASN A 29 -15.69 11.72 -18.37
CA ASN A 29 -14.90 11.37 -19.55
C ASN A 29 -14.36 12.65 -20.22
N ASN A 30 -13.04 12.74 -20.38
CA ASN A 30 -12.36 13.83 -21.09
C ASN A 30 -11.43 13.29 -22.20
N GLY A 31 -11.89 12.28 -22.93
CA GLY A 31 -11.05 11.47 -23.84
C GLY A 31 -10.47 10.21 -23.19
N ALA A 32 -10.57 10.10 -21.86
CA ALA A 32 -10.40 8.91 -21.05
C ALA A 32 -11.32 9.02 -19.82
N ASP A 33 -11.64 7.89 -19.20
CA ASP A 33 -12.39 7.88 -17.94
C ASP A 33 -11.46 8.35 -16.81
N VAL A 34 -11.88 9.40 -16.10
CA VAL A 34 -11.13 10.04 -15.03
C VAL A 34 -12.03 10.32 -13.84
N LEU A 35 -11.43 10.57 -12.68
CA LEU A 35 -12.08 11.28 -11.60
C LEU A 35 -11.68 12.75 -11.64
N MET A 36 -12.69 13.60 -11.65
CA MET A 36 -12.56 15.05 -11.56
C MET A 36 -12.89 15.51 -10.14
N VAL A 37 -12.38 16.68 -9.77
CA VAL A 37 -12.73 17.38 -8.53
C VAL A 37 -13.12 18.83 -8.83
N ASN A 38 -14.18 19.31 -8.18
CA ASN A 38 -14.46 20.73 -8.03
C ASN A 38 -14.30 21.11 -6.55
N TYR A 39 -13.80 22.31 -6.28
CA TYR A 39 -13.75 22.86 -4.92
C TYR A 39 -14.86 23.89 -4.69
N THR A 40 -15.42 23.89 -3.49
CA THR A 40 -16.45 24.84 -3.06
C THR A 40 -16.33 25.15 -1.58
N SER A 41 -16.73 26.34 -1.16
CA SER A 41 -16.87 26.69 0.26
C SER A 41 -18.32 26.58 0.75
N ASP A 42 -19.31 26.51 -0.15
CA ASP A 42 -20.73 26.69 0.18
C ASP A 42 -21.68 25.71 -0.52
N PHE A 43 -21.18 24.80 -1.37
CA PHE A 43 -21.95 23.88 -2.22
C PHE A 43 -22.94 24.56 -3.18
N ARG A 44 -22.87 25.88 -3.33
CA ARG A 44 -23.70 26.66 -4.27
C ARG A 44 -22.86 27.15 -5.44
N THR A 45 -21.63 27.57 -5.16
CA THR A 45 -20.65 28.02 -6.14
C THR A 45 -19.53 27.00 -6.21
N VAL A 46 -19.32 26.41 -7.38
CA VAL A 46 -18.24 25.43 -7.61
C VAL A 46 -17.16 26.04 -8.48
N GLY A 47 -15.90 25.83 -8.08
CA GLY A 47 -14.73 26.25 -8.85
C GLY A 47 -14.56 25.46 -10.14
N ALA A 48 -13.53 25.80 -10.91
CA ALA A 48 -13.20 25.07 -12.13
C ALA A 48 -12.93 23.58 -11.87
N GLN A 49 -13.31 22.73 -12.83
CA GLN A 49 -13.05 21.30 -12.78
C GLN A 49 -11.56 21.00 -12.92
N GLN A 50 -11.06 20.07 -12.13
CA GLN A 50 -9.66 19.64 -12.12
C GLN A 50 -9.60 18.11 -12.20
N VAL A 51 -8.64 17.57 -12.95
CA VAL A 51 -8.40 16.11 -12.93
C VAL A 51 -7.82 15.75 -11.57
N CYS A 52 -8.55 14.96 -10.80
CA CYS A 52 -8.11 14.43 -9.52
C CYS A 52 -7.34 13.12 -9.71
N PHE A 53 -7.79 12.28 -10.63
CA PHE A 53 -7.18 10.99 -10.92
C PHE A 53 -7.46 10.58 -12.37
N SER A 54 -6.42 10.23 -13.11
CA SER A 54 -6.54 9.75 -14.50
C SER A 54 -5.79 8.43 -14.65
N PRO A 55 -6.47 7.29 -14.41
CA PRO A 55 -5.80 5.98 -14.35
C PRO A 55 -5.38 5.41 -15.71
N GLY A 56 -5.94 5.89 -16.82
CA GLY A 56 -5.75 5.27 -18.13
C GLY A 56 -6.54 3.97 -18.35
N PHE A 57 -7.43 3.63 -17.42
CA PHE A 57 -8.42 2.55 -17.51
C PHE A 57 -9.79 3.06 -17.06
N PRO A 58 -10.90 2.35 -17.36
CA PRO A 58 -12.23 2.79 -16.96
C PRO A 58 -12.36 2.93 -15.44
N VAL A 59 -12.71 4.14 -14.96
CA VAL A 59 -13.00 4.42 -13.55
C VAL A 59 -14.45 4.90 -13.42
N LEU A 60 -15.26 4.17 -12.65
CA LEU A 60 -16.70 4.39 -12.56
C LEU A 60 -17.14 4.95 -11.20
N ASP A 61 -16.39 4.67 -10.14
CA ASP A 61 -16.73 5.01 -8.77
C ASP A 61 -15.46 5.11 -7.91
N GLY A 62 -15.47 5.96 -6.89
CA GLY A 62 -14.31 6.22 -6.05
C GLY A 62 -14.68 7.07 -4.84
N ASP A 63 -14.53 6.50 -3.65
CA ASP A 63 -14.67 7.20 -2.38
C ASP A 63 -13.35 7.88 -2.01
N VAL A 64 -13.40 9.05 -1.39
CA VAL A 64 -12.20 9.78 -0.96
C VAL A 64 -12.13 9.77 0.55
N VAL A 65 -11.14 9.07 1.08
CA VAL A 65 -10.81 9.10 2.51
C VAL A 65 -9.68 10.09 2.73
N VAL A 66 -9.84 10.96 3.71
CA VAL A 66 -8.83 11.97 4.08
C VAL A 66 -8.12 11.52 5.34
N ASP A 67 -6.78 11.47 5.31
CA ASP A 67 -5.92 11.30 6.49
C ASP A 67 -4.87 12.42 6.53
N GLY A 68 -5.06 13.36 7.45
CA GLY A 68 -4.26 14.59 7.49
C GLY A 68 -4.39 15.38 6.18
N SER A 69 -3.28 15.53 5.46
CA SER A 69 -3.23 16.20 4.14
C SER A 69 -3.24 15.22 2.95
N THR A 70 -3.43 13.92 3.21
CA THR A 70 -3.36 12.88 2.18
C THR A 70 -4.76 12.42 1.81
N PHE A 71 -5.03 12.33 0.51
CA PHE A 71 -6.29 11.85 -0.05
C PHE A 71 -6.09 10.43 -0.56
N TYR A 72 -6.89 9.49 -0.07
CA TYR A 72 -6.93 8.11 -0.55
C TYR A 72 -8.17 7.89 -1.38
N LEU A 73 -7.99 7.31 -2.57
CA LEU A 73 -9.11 6.84 -3.38
C LEU A 73 -9.42 5.39 -3.00
N GLN A 74 -10.63 5.14 -2.52
CA GLN A 74 -11.12 3.82 -2.12
C GLN A 74 -12.27 3.40 -3.02
N GLU A 75 -12.20 2.21 -3.63
CA GLU A 75 -13.35 1.64 -4.31
C GLU A 75 -14.41 1.20 -3.29
N PRO A 76 -15.70 1.58 -3.46
CA PRO A 76 -16.72 1.42 -2.42
C PRO A 76 -17.15 -0.03 -2.13
N ARG A 77 -16.58 -1.05 -2.80
CA ARG A 77 -16.97 -2.44 -2.59
C ARG A 77 -16.49 -3.08 -1.28
N HIS A 78 -15.65 -2.43 -0.48
CA HIS A 78 -15.15 -3.04 0.77
C HIS A 78 -15.07 -2.07 1.95
N ARG A 79 -16.15 -1.98 2.73
CA ARG A 79 -16.14 -1.50 4.12
C ARG A 79 -15.51 -2.57 5.02
N ALA A 80 -14.21 -2.46 5.32
CA ALA A 80 -13.62 -3.06 6.53
C ALA A 80 -12.29 -2.38 6.87
N ALA A 81 -12.25 -1.91 8.12
CA ALA A 81 -11.32 -1.00 8.76
C ALA A 81 -9.82 -1.37 8.70
N VAL A 82 -9.01 -0.31 8.62
CA VAL A 82 -7.55 -0.18 8.82
C VAL A 82 -6.68 -1.13 7.99
N ARG A 83 -6.05 -0.59 6.95
CA ARG A 83 -5.30 -1.33 5.92
C ARG A 83 -3.97 -0.62 5.71
N ARG A 84 -2.86 -1.26 6.06
CA ARG A 84 -1.53 -0.64 6.13
C ARG A 84 -0.60 -1.14 5.02
N PRO A 85 -0.34 -0.35 3.97
CA PRO A 85 0.69 -0.69 3.00
C PRO A 85 2.11 -0.66 3.61
N LEU A 86 3.02 -1.43 3.04
CA LEU A 86 4.47 -1.27 3.24
C LEU A 86 5.04 -0.58 2.00
N VAL A 87 5.66 0.58 2.19
CA VAL A 87 6.20 1.44 1.10
C VAL A 87 7.72 1.44 1.13
N HIS A 88 8.35 1.38 -0.04
CA HIS A 88 9.80 1.57 -0.22
C HIS A 88 10.08 2.83 -1.05
N ARG A 89 11.17 3.57 -0.76
CA ARG A 89 11.58 4.79 -1.49
C ARG A 89 12.98 4.65 -2.06
N ARG A 90 13.09 4.95 -3.37
CA ARG A 90 14.30 5.44 -4.06
C ARG A 90 13.93 6.78 -4.71
N GLY A 91 14.90 7.64 -5.03
CA GLY A 91 14.75 9.02 -5.54
C GLY A 91 13.68 9.23 -6.62
N GLU A 92 13.24 10.50 -6.71
CA GLU A 92 12.17 11.11 -7.52
C GLU A 92 11.32 10.17 -8.39
N GLN A 93 10.03 10.07 -8.02
CA GLN A 93 8.93 9.38 -8.69
C GLN A 93 9.10 7.85 -8.84
N LEU A 94 8.57 7.10 -7.86
CA LEU A 94 7.70 5.90 -8.01
C LEU A 94 7.47 5.27 -6.61
N HIS A 95 6.26 5.42 -6.06
CA HIS A 95 5.85 4.75 -4.83
C HIS A 95 5.68 3.25 -5.12
N ARG A 96 6.62 2.43 -4.65
CA ARG A 96 6.52 0.96 -4.77
C ARG A 96 6.05 0.35 -3.46
N TYR A 97 5.19 -0.64 -3.58
CA TYR A 97 4.52 -1.28 -2.47
C TYR A 97 4.84 -2.76 -2.41
N VAL A 98 5.00 -3.28 -1.19
CA VAL A 98 5.09 -4.72 -0.97
C VAL A 98 3.75 -5.35 -1.28
N ARG A 99 3.76 -6.29 -2.22
CA ARG A 99 2.60 -7.12 -2.56
C ARG A 99 2.99 -8.56 -2.76
N HIS A 100 2.01 -9.46 -2.77
CA HIS A 100 2.19 -10.81 -3.29
C HIS A 100 1.71 -10.90 -4.73
N ALA A 101 2.33 -11.74 -5.55
CA ALA A 101 1.89 -12.06 -6.91
C ALA A 101 2.33 -13.46 -7.28
N ASN A 102 1.43 -14.30 -7.82
CA ASN A 102 1.76 -15.69 -8.14
C ASN A 102 2.45 -16.40 -6.94
N HIS A 103 2.00 -16.12 -5.72
CA HIS A 103 2.57 -16.61 -4.45
C HIS A 103 3.96 -16.08 -4.06
N LEU A 104 4.50 -15.08 -4.76
CA LEU A 104 5.80 -14.46 -4.44
C LEU A 104 5.63 -13.05 -3.87
N GLY A 105 6.41 -12.71 -2.84
CA GLY A 105 6.54 -11.35 -2.34
C GLY A 105 7.40 -10.50 -3.27
N ARG A 106 6.94 -9.30 -3.59
CA ARG A 106 7.61 -8.38 -4.51
C ARG A 106 7.24 -6.92 -4.26
N LEU A 107 7.97 -6.02 -4.91
CA LEU A 107 7.69 -4.60 -4.98
C LEU A 107 7.17 -4.25 -6.38
N ASP A 108 5.96 -3.71 -6.46
CA ASP A 108 5.45 -3.15 -7.71
C ASP A 108 5.08 -1.68 -7.53
N ALA A 109 5.15 -0.93 -8.62
CA ALA A 109 4.69 0.45 -8.66
C ALA A 109 3.17 0.47 -8.81
N TYR A 110 2.49 1.24 -7.98
CA TYR A 110 1.04 1.47 -8.11
C TYR A 110 0.75 2.36 -9.35
N PRO A 111 -0.33 2.12 -10.12
CA PRO A 111 -1.41 1.15 -9.88
C PRO A 111 -1.09 -0.29 -10.33
N PHE A 112 -1.69 -1.25 -9.62
CA PHE A 112 -1.74 -2.67 -10.00
C PHE A 112 -3.00 -3.32 -9.39
N ASP A 113 -3.47 -4.39 -10.03
CA ASP A 113 -4.63 -5.16 -9.59
C ASP A 113 -4.29 -6.64 -9.28
N PRO A 114 -4.98 -7.23 -8.28
CA PRO A 114 -5.89 -6.55 -7.35
C PRO A 114 -5.12 -5.73 -6.30
N HIS A 115 -5.57 -4.50 -6.02
CA HIS A 115 -4.98 -3.64 -4.97
C HIS A 115 -4.90 -4.32 -3.58
N ALA A 116 -5.77 -5.29 -3.31
CA ALA A 116 -5.72 -6.01 -2.04
C ALA A 116 -4.44 -6.84 -1.84
N ASP A 117 -3.66 -7.11 -2.90
CA ASP A 117 -2.40 -7.86 -2.82
C ASP A 117 -1.30 -7.11 -2.05
N GLN A 118 -1.41 -5.79 -1.88
CA GLN A 118 -0.48 -4.99 -1.08
C GLN A 118 -0.93 -4.74 0.36
N LEU A 119 -2.04 -5.33 0.77
CA LEU A 119 -2.64 -5.08 2.07
C LEU A 119 -2.28 -6.20 3.04
N TRP A 120 -1.64 -5.82 4.14
CA TRP A 120 -1.13 -6.74 5.15
C TRP A 120 -1.66 -6.39 6.53
N ARG A 121 -2.02 -7.40 7.32
CA ARG A 121 -2.19 -7.25 8.77
C ARG A 121 -0.87 -7.61 9.43
N MET A 122 -0.29 -6.64 10.11
CA MET A 122 0.86 -6.89 10.99
C MET A 122 0.33 -7.42 12.32
N VAL A 123 0.55 -8.70 12.57
CA VAL A 123 0.11 -9.41 13.78
C VAL A 123 1.31 -9.77 14.66
N PRO A 124 1.11 -10.12 15.95
CA PRO A 124 2.17 -10.72 16.76
C PRO A 124 2.81 -11.91 16.03
N GLY A 125 4.12 -12.04 16.14
CA GLY A 125 4.88 -13.08 15.43
C GLY A 125 4.38 -14.49 15.75
N LEU A 126 4.24 -15.33 14.72
CA LEU A 126 3.73 -16.69 14.86
C LEU A 126 4.65 -17.60 15.72
N ALA A 127 5.97 -17.38 15.67
CA ALA A 127 6.94 -18.09 16.52
C ALA A 127 7.25 -17.37 17.84
N SER A 128 7.02 -16.05 17.89
CA SER A 128 7.27 -15.25 19.08
C SER A 128 6.44 -13.97 19.06
N SER A 129 5.68 -13.72 20.12
CA SER A 129 4.86 -12.52 20.27
C SER A 129 5.65 -11.21 20.38
N SER A 130 6.96 -11.29 20.61
CA SER A 130 7.88 -10.15 20.55
C SER A 130 8.28 -9.74 19.13
N GLY A 131 8.07 -10.63 18.16
CA GLY A 131 8.22 -10.37 16.73
C GLY A 131 6.91 -9.98 16.07
N VAL A 132 6.94 -9.89 14.75
CA VAL A 132 5.77 -9.61 13.89
C VAL A 132 5.68 -10.63 12.76
N SER A 133 4.45 -10.90 12.32
CA SER A 133 4.16 -11.64 11.09
C SER A 133 3.20 -10.83 10.22
N PHE A 134 3.25 -11.04 8.90
CA PHE A 134 2.44 -10.29 7.93
C PHE A 134 1.40 -11.20 7.31
N GLU A 135 0.16 -11.12 7.79
CA GLU A 135 -0.97 -11.85 7.23
C GLU A 135 -1.55 -11.09 6.03
N SER A 136 -1.86 -11.78 4.93
CA SER A 136 -2.55 -11.19 3.78
C SER A 136 -3.99 -10.81 4.15
N VAL A 137 -4.43 -9.62 3.72
CA VAL A 137 -5.83 -9.19 3.91
C VAL A 137 -6.79 -9.93 2.98
N ASN A 138 -6.42 -10.17 1.71
CA ASN A 138 -7.28 -10.86 0.75
C ASN A 138 -7.19 -12.38 0.79
N TYR A 139 -6.14 -12.94 1.40
CA TYR A 139 -6.03 -14.36 1.69
C TYR A 139 -5.74 -14.60 3.17
N PRO A 140 -6.75 -14.46 4.06
CA PRO A 140 -6.60 -14.73 5.49
C PRO A 140 -6.04 -16.14 5.76
N GLY A 141 -5.22 -16.26 6.81
CA GLY A 141 -4.47 -17.48 7.11
C GLY A 141 -3.21 -17.70 6.26
N ARG A 142 -2.92 -16.79 5.31
CA ARG A 142 -1.66 -16.78 4.55
C ARG A 142 -0.73 -15.67 4.98
N PHE A 143 0.57 -15.96 5.00
CA PHE A 143 1.59 -15.07 5.55
C PHE A 143 2.76 -14.89 4.59
N LEU A 144 3.41 -13.73 4.68
CA LEU A 144 4.76 -13.60 4.14
C LEU A 144 5.72 -14.45 4.99
N ARG A 145 6.43 -15.35 4.33
CA ARG A 145 7.48 -16.16 4.94
C ARG A 145 8.66 -16.28 3.99
N HIS A 146 9.85 -16.57 4.52
CA HIS A 146 10.95 -16.97 3.65
C HIS A 146 10.95 -18.48 3.37
N ALA A 147 11.42 -18.86 2.18
CA ALA A 147 11.85 -20.22 1.83
C ALA A 147 12.92 -20.11 0.75
N ASP A 148 14.02 -20.86 0.92
CA ASP A 148 15.20 -20.72 0.05
C ASP A 148 15.67 -19.25 -0.07
N TYR A 149 15.50 -18.50 1.03
CA TYR A 149 15.72 -17.05 1.16
C TYR A 149 14.76 -16.14 0.38
N GLU A 150 13.88 -16.68 -0.47
CA GLU A 150 12.85 -15.91 -1.18
C GLU A 150 11.61 -15.71 -0.31
N ILE A 151 10.97 -14.54 -0.41
CA ILE A 151 9.72 -14.29 0.30
C ILE A 151 8.53 -14.78 -0.53
N ARG A 152 7.69 -15.59 0.10
CA ARG A 152 6.49 -16.20 -0.49
C ARG A 152 5.26 -15.89 0.33
N LEU A 153 4.09 -15.97 -0.31
CA LEU A 153 2.78 -15.98 0.35
C LEU A 153 2.25 -17.40 0.43
N ASP A 154 2.27 -17.97 1.63
CA ASP A 154 1.82 -19.34 1.86
C ASP A 154 0.85 -19.45 3.03
N ALA A 155 0.03 -20.50 2.99
CA ALA A 155 -0.89 -20.81 4.07
C ALA A 155 -0.14 -21.34 5.29
N ASN A 156 -0.50 -20.84 6.48
CA ASN A 156 0.04 -21.34 7.73
C ASN A 156 -0.40 -22.79 7.96
N ASP A 157 0.56 -23.70 7.96
CA ASP A 157 0.35 -25.14 8.19
C ASP A 157 0.47 -25.52 9.68
N GLY A 158 0.73 -24.54 10.55
CA GLY A 158 0.88 -24.73 12.00
C GLY A 158 2.24 -25.30 12.42
N THR A 159 3.16 -25.54 11.47
CA THR A 159 4.48 -26.08 11.79
C THR A 159 5.36 -25.02 12.44
N ALA A 160 6.25 -25.44 13.34
CA ALA A 160 7.21 -24.55 13.97
C ALA A 160 8.13 -23.87 12.94
N THR A 161 8.50 -24.59 11.87
CA THR A 161 9.30 -24.06 10.76
C THR A 161 8.57 -22.94 10.04
N PHE A 162 7.30 -23.15 9.64
CA PHE A 162 6.49 -22.09 9.03
C PHE A 162 6.41 -20.86 9.94
N CYS A 163 6.07 -21.07 11.22
CA CYS A 163 5.97 -19.99 12.19
C CYS A 163 7.28 -19.20 12.30
N ALA A 164 8.41 -19.90 12.31
CA ALA A 164 9.74 -19.28 12.40
C ALA A 164 10.11 -18.50 11.12
N ASP A 165 9.82 -19.07 9.94
CA ASP A 165 10.08 -18.45 8.64
C ASP A 165 9.20 -17.22 8.37
N ALA A 166 8.00 -17.20 8.95
CA ALA A 166 7.02 -16.12 8.84
C ALA A 166 7.16 -15.05 9.95
N THR A 167 8.11 -15.21 10.88
CA THR A 167 8.30 -14.27 12.00
C THR A 167 9.52 -13.39 11.75
N PHE A 168 9.36 -12.09 11.99
CA PHE A 168 10.42 -11.10 11.86
C PHE A 168 10.54 -10.24 13.12
N THR A 169 11.74 -9.85 13.50
CA THR A 169 11.96 -8.77 14.46
C THR A 169 11.94 -7.44 13.73
N ARG A 170 10.99 -6.56 14.07
CA ARG A 170 10.98 -5.19 13.57
C ARG A 170 12.05 -4.37 14.30
N VAL A 171 12.94 -3.74 13.55
CA VAL A 171 13.99 -2.83 14.05
C VAL A 171 13.90 -1.48 13.36
N ALA A 172 14.64 -0.48 13.86
CA ALA A 172 14.82 0.79 13.17
C ALA A 172 15.37 0.56 11.75
N GLY A 173 14.92 1.37 10.79
CA GLY A 173 15.34 1.21 9.39
C GLY A 173 16.86 1.34 9.24
N LEU A 174 17.46 0.42 8.50
CA LEU A 174 18.91 0.37 8.32
C LEU A 174 19.46 1.56 7.52
N ALA A 175 18.66 2.16 6.63
CA ALA A 175 19.01 3.38 5.90
C ALA A 175 18.42 4.65 6.52
N ASP A 176 17.30 4.54 7.23
CA ASP A 176 16.61 5.64 7.89
C ASP A 176 15.96 5.13 9.17
N ALA A 177 16.44 5.61 10.32
CA ALA A 177 15.99 5.15 11.62
C ALA A 177 14.51 5.52 11.93
N ALA A 178 13.92 6.48 11.21
CA ALA A 178 12.49 6.79 11.32
C ALA A 178 11.60 5.74 10.62
N TRP A 179 12.19 4.86 9.81
CA TRP A 179 11.52 3.80 9.07
C TRP A 179 11.75 2.45 9.76
N SER A 180 11.51 1.34 9.08
CA SER A 180 11.62 0.01 9.65
C SER A 180 12.38 -0.94 8.75
N SER A 181 13.15 -1.82 9.39
CA SER A 181 13.70 -3.02 8.76
C SER A 181 13.22 -4.24 9.53
N PHE A 182 13.16 -5.38 8.85
CA PHE A 182 12.59 -6.60 9.40
C PHE A 182 13.63 -7.71 9.34
N ARG A 183 14.20 -8.06 10.50
CA ARG A 183 15.20 -9.12 10.63
C ARG A 183 14.50 -10.47 10.73
N SER A 184 14.97 -11.49 10.03
CA SER A 184 14.41 -12.84 10.15
C SER A 184 14.56 -13.35 11.59
N HIS A 185 13.54 -14.04 12.09
CA HIS A 185 13.56 -14.61 13.44
C HIS A 185 14.53 -15.77 13.58
N ASN A 186 14.51 -16.71 12.62
CA ASN A 186 15.34 -17.93 12.65
C ASN A 186 16.64 -17.82 11.85
N VAL A 187 16.83 -16.77 11.05
CA VAL A 187 18.07 -16.49 10.32
C VAL A 187 18.54 -15.06 10.64
N PRO A 188 19.00 -14.79 11.88
CA PRO A 188 19.08 -13.44 12.43
C PRO A 188 20.18 -12.55 11.82
N ASP A 189 21.08 -13.10 10.99
CA ASP A 189 22.02 -12.31 10.20
C ASP A 189 21.36 -11.71 8.94
N ARG A 190 20.09 -12.01 8.65
CA ARG A 190 19.38 -11.60 7.43
C ARG A 190 18.17 -10.71 7.67
N TYR A 191 17.91 -9.83 6.70
CA TYR A 191 16.81 -8.88 6.71
C TYR A 191 15.97 -9.02 5.45
N LEU A 192 14.66 -8.83 5.60
CA LEU A 192 13.76 -8.58 4.49
C LEU A 192 14.29 -7.40 3.67
N ARG A 193 14.40 -7.60 2.36
CA ARG A 193 14.79 -6.58 1.39
C ARG A 193 14.20 -6.90 0.03
N HIS A 194 14.28 -5.96 -0.89
CA HIS A 194 14.08 -6.25 -2.31
C HIS A 194 15.41 -6.46 -3.05
N LEU A 195 15.37 -7.25 -4.12
CA LEU A 195 16.41 -7.33 -5.15
C LEU A 195 15.72 -7.45 -6.50
N ASN A 196 15.97 -6.53 -7.42
CA ASN A 196 15.31 -6.51 -8.74
C ASN A 196 13.79 -6.69 -8.62
N TYR A 197 13.19 -6.01 -7.64
CA TYR A 197 11.77 -6.04 -7.30
C TYR A 197 11.23 -7.30 -6.63
N THR A 198 11.99 -8.39 -6.49
CA THR A 198 11.57 -9.56 -5.71
C THR A 198 11.96 -9.40 -4.25
N LEU A 199 11.09 -9.80 -3.32
CA LEU A 199 11.39 -9.80 -1.88
C LEU A 199 12.13 -11.07 -1.46
N ARG A 200 13.08 -10.88 -0.55
CA ARG A 200 13.98 -11.93 -0.06
C ARG A 200 14.60 -11.54 1.28
N ILE A 201 15.23 -12.50 1.96
CA ILE A 201 16.04 -12.25 3.15
C ILE A 201 17.53 -12.42 2.85
N ASP A 202 18.34 -11.40 3.14
CA ASP A 202 19.80 -11.48 2.95
C ASP A 202 20.57 -10.72 4.02
N PRO A 203 21.88 -11.01 4.19
CA PRO A 203 22.77 -10.15 4.93
C PRO A 203 22.82 -8.76 4.30
N ILE A 204 22.97 -7.74 5.13
CA ILE A 204 22.99 -6.34 4.70
C ILE A 204 24.33 -5.71 5.06
N SER A 205 25.05 -5.22 4.06
CA SER A 205 26.41 -4.68 4.22
C SER A 205 26.57 -3.30 3.56
N THR A 206 26.00 -3.10 2.38
CA THR A 206 26.16 -1.88 1.58
C THR A 206 25.07 -0.85 1.86
N ALA A 207 25.31 0.41 1.49
CA ALA A 207 24.30 1.47 1.59
C ALA A 207 23.05 1.16 0.74
N THR A 208 23.25 0.57 -0.45
CA THR A 208 22.16 0.13 -1.32
C THR A 208 21.32 -0.96 -0.64
N GLU A 209 21.97 -1.99 -0.08
CA GLU A 209 21.25 -3.07 0.63
C GLU A 209 20.50 -2.54 1.85
N ARG A 210 21.08 -1.59 2.60
CA ARG A 210 20.37 -0.93 3.71
C ARG A 210 19.13 -0.20 3.23
N SER A 211 19.22 0.49 2.09
CA SER A 211 18.05 1.12 1.45
C SER A 211 17.02 0.07 1.07
N ASP A 212 17.43 -0.99 0.38
CA ASP A 212 16.56 -2.06 -0.10
C ASP A 212 15.86 -2.82 1.04
N ALA A 213 16.47 -2.84 2.23
CA ALA A 213 15.93 -3.44 3.45
C ALA A 213 15.14 -2.46 4.34
N THR A 214 14.93 -1.21 3.91
CA THR A 214 14.23 -0.18 4.69
C THR A 214 12.86 0.12 4.08
N PHE A 215 11.82 0.00 4.92
CA PHE A 215 10.41 0.11 4.56
C PHE A 215 9.69 1.08 5.48
N ARG A 216 8.78 1.84 4.92
CA ARG A 216 7.81 2.63 5.67
C ARG A 216 6.54 1.80 5.87
N VAL A 217 6.18 1.58 7.12
CA VAL A 217 4.83 1.08 7.47
C VAL A 217 3.90 2.28 7.39
N VAL A 218 3.01 2.31 6.41
CA VAL A 218 2.02 3.38 6.27
C VAL A 218 0.70 2.92 6.88
N SER A 219 0.05 3.83 7.62
CA SER A 219 -1.15 3.57 8.41
C SER A 219 -2.45 3.73 7.65
#